data_AF-A0A523E819-F1
#
_entry.id   AF-A0A523E819-F1
#
_cell.length_a   1.000
_cell.length_b   1.000
_cell.length_c   1.000
_cell.angle_alpha   90.00
_cell.angle_beta   90.00
_cell.angle_gamma   90.00
#
_symmetry.space_group_name_H-M   'P 1'
#
loop_
_entity.id
_entity.type
_entity.pdbx_description
1 polymer ?
#
loop_
_entity_poly.entity_id
_entity_poly.type
_entity_poly.pdbx_seq_one_letter_code
_entity_poly.pdbx_strand_id
1 'polypeptide(L)'
;MMLRLKQYAGLLVILLSVSCSGGEQEVVNSFLAAIQSGNEAAAKAVSVVEYLEKVESWEIVEVGAESTEPFALAELDDKRATLSRERRLVTEQNDYFLQDHKDAFEEYEAKTKDEPDYEFSGEMAEFQKEWEERRSKQEEGDRVAIGLGNEISRLRSAAGLSVNVSVNAKFVGEVFGKKLTLRVNDGSTEKTHTFTLRKFNIVDTTRNLSPIGRWVITDIN
;
A
#
# COMPACT_ATOMS: atom_id res chain seq x y z
N MET A 1 -14.49 60.08 -46.56
CA MET A 1 -13.09 59.62 -46.57
C MET A 1 -12.73 59.19 -45.15
N MET A 2 -12.51 57.88 -44.98
CA MET A 2 -11.79 57.19 -43.89
C MET A 2 -12.15 57.52 -42.42
N LEU A 3 -12.90 56.67 -41.70
CA LEU A 3 -12.41 55.52 -40.89
C LEU A 3 -11.25 55.90 -39.95
N ARG A 4 -11.44 55.73 -38.63
CA ARG A 4 -10.62 54.87 -37.73
C ARG A 4 -11.30 54.71 -36.35
N LEU A 5 -12.16 53.69 -36.23
CA LEU A 5 -12.44 53.02 -34.95
C LEU A 5 -11.17 52.28 -34.52
N LYS A 6 -10.56 52.65 -33.39
CA LYS A 6 -9.52 51.82 -32.78
C LYS A 6 -10.18 50.74 -31.94
N GLN A 7 -9.98 49.51 -32.40
CA GLN A 7 -10.46 48.26 -31.84
C GLN A 7 -9.86 48.03 -30.45
N TYR A 8 -10.70 47.97 -29.42
CA TYR A 8 -10.37 47.33 -28.16
C TYR A 8 -10.57 45.82 -28.35
N ALA A 9 -9.49 45.13 -28.73
CA ALA A 9 -9.44 43.68 -28.73
C ALA A 9 -9.32 43.21 -27.27
N GLY A 10 -10.47 42.99 -26.63
CA GLY A 10 -10.55 42.29 -25.35
C GLY A 10 -10.09 40.84 -25.57
N LEU A 11 -8.91 40.52 -25.05
CA LEU A 11 -8.37 39.17 -25.02
C LEU A 11 -9.12 38.39 -23.94
N LEU A 12 -10.27 37.83 -24.30
CA LEU A 12 -11.02 36.90 -23.46
C LEU A 12 -10.27 35.56 -23.46
N VAL A 13 -9.37 35.38 -22.50
CA VAL A 13 -8.76 34.07 -22.20
C VAL A 13 -9.82 33.22 -21.53
N ILE A 14 -10.58 32.48 -22.34
CA ILE A 14 -11.41 31.39 -21.84
C ILE A 14 -10.44 30.27 -21.48
N LEU A 15 -10.06 30.19 -20.20
CA LEU A 15 -9.55 28.97 -19.59
C LEU A 15 -10.69 27.95 -19.65
N LEU A 16 -10.75 27.23 -20.77
CA LEU A 16 -11.54 26.00 -20.88
C LEU A 16 -10.87 24.98 -19.97
N SER A 17 -11.21 25.00 -18.68
CA SER A 17 -11.10 23.84 -17.81
C SER A 17 -11.98 22.77 -18.43
N VAL A 18 -11.37 21.94 -19.27
CA VAL A 18 -11.96 20.71 -19.75
C VAL A 18 -12.28 19.91 -18.49
N SER A 19 -13.54 19.99 -18.07
CA SER A 19 -14.14 19.11 -17.08
C SER A 19 -14.17 17.72 -17.72
N CYS A 20 -13.03 17.05 -17.69
CA CYS A 20 -12.99 15.61 -17.66
C CYS A 20 -13.61 15.24 -16.32
N SER A 21 -14.94 15.09 -16.27
CA SER A 21 -15.62 14.32 -15.23
C SER A 21 -15.13 12.87 -15.37
N GLY A 22 -13.90 12.64 -14.91
CA GLY A 22 -13.16 11.40 -15.11
C GLY A 22 -13.71 10.30 -14.20
N GLY A 23 -13.42 9.05 -14.56
CA GLY A 23 -13.82 7.87 -13.77
C GLY A 23 -13.32 7.91 -12.32
N GLU A 24 -12.35 8.76 -12.00
CA GLU A 24 -11.88 9.05 -10.65
C GLU A 24 -12.98 9.65 -9.76
N GLN A 25 -13.70 10.66 -10.26
CA GLN A 25 -14.76 11.32 -9.50
C GLN A 25 -15.94 10.38 -9.29
N GLU A 26 -16.28 9.60 -10.32
CA GLU A 26 -17.35 8.60 -10.26
C GLU A 26 -17.08 7.55 -9.18
N VAL A 27 -15.84 7.05 -9.08
CA VAL A 27 -15.44 6.07 -8.08
C VAL A 27 -15.56 6.63 -6.67
N VAL A 28 -15.06 7.85 -6.43
CA VAL A 28 -15.13 8.47 -5.10
C VAL A 28 -16.57 8.81 -4.70
N ASN A 29 -17.36 9.35 -5.62
CA ASN A 29 -18.77 9.63 -5.38
C ASN A 29 -19.56 8.34 -5.09
N SER A 30 -19.32 7.27 -5.86
CA SER A 30 -19.96 5.97 -5.62
C SER A 30 -19.56 5.37 -4.28
N PHE A 31 -18.29 5.51 -3.90
CA PHE A 31 -17.78 5.06 -2.60
C PHE A 31 -18.44 5.82 -1.44
N LEU A 32 -18.42 7.14 -1.45
CA LEU A 32 -18.97 7.96 -0.36
C LEU A 32 -20.50 7.86 -0.27
N ALA A 33 -21.20 7.72 -1.40
CA ALA A 33 -22.64 7.42 -1.41
C ALA A 33 -22.95 6.03 -0.81
N ALA A 34 -22.10 5.04 -1.06
CA ALA A 34 -22.21 3.72 -0.44
C ALA A 34 -22.01 3.79 1.08
N ILE A 35 -21.03 4.56 1.56
CA ILE A 35 -20.83 4.80 3.00
C ILE A 35 -22.04 5.51 3.61
N GLN A 36 -22.50 6.60 3.00
CA GLN A 36 -23.65 7.36 3.46
C GLN A 36 -24.93 6.50 3.59
N SER A 37 -25.12 5.56 2.67
CA SER A 37 -26.28 4.65 2.67
C SER A 37 -26.08 3.37 3.50
N GLY A 38 -24.92 3.19 4.14
CA GLY A 38 -24.60 1.98 4.90
C GLY A 38 -24.40 0.72 4.03
N ASN A 39 -24.16 0.88 2.73
CA ASN A 39 -23.93 -0.22 1.80
C ASN A 39 -22.45 -0.61 1.74
N GLU A 40 -21.99 -1.35 2.75
CA GLU A 40 -20.60 -1.80 2.84
C GLU A 40 -20.14 -2.61 1.62
N ALA A 41 -21.03 -3.41 1.03
CA ALA A 41 -20.69 -4.24 -0.14
C ALA A 41 -20.35 -3.38 -1.35
N ALA A 42 -21.09 -2.29 -1.58
CA ALA A 42 -20.79 -1.34 -2.64
C ALA A 42 -19.50 -0.55 -2.36
N ALA A 43 -19.24 -0.16 -1.11
CA ALA A 43 -17.98 0.50 -0.74
C ALA A 43 -16.76 -0.41 -0.97
N LYS A 44 -16.84 -1.68 -0.53
CA LYS A 44 -15.80 -2.70 -0.72
C LYS A 44 -15.60 -3.11 -2.19
N ALA A 45 -16.55 -2.81 -3.08
CA ALA A 45 -16.43 -3.08 -4.51
C ALA A 45 -15.49 -2.11 -5.25
N VAL A 46 -15.13 -0.97 -4.63
CA VAL A 46 -14.30 0.08 -5.25
C VAL A 46 -13.13 0.55 -4.38
N SER A 47 -13.05 0.11 -3.12
CA SER A 47 -11.97 0.46 -2.19
C SER A 47 -11.35 -0.77 -1.54
N VAL A 48 -10.03 -0.75 -1.36
CA VAL A 48 -9.31 -1.73 -0.52
C VAL A 48 -9.15 -1.26 0.93
N VAL A 49 -9.51 -0.01 1.22
CA VAL A 49 -9.51 0.57 2.57
C VAL A 49 -10.93 0.90 3.01
N GLU A 50 -11.17 0.82 4.31
CA GLU A 50 -12.45 1.20 4.91
C GLU A 50 -12.45 2.68 5.30
N TYR A 51 -13.62 3.31 5.26
CA TYR A 51 -13.84 4.65 5.78
C TYR A 51 -14.84 4.57 6.92
N LEU A 52 -14.36 4.83 8.14
CA LEU A 52 -15.12 4.58 9.36
C LEU A 52 -15.94 5.79 9.83
N GLU A 53 -15.73 6.95 9.21
CA GLU A 53 -16.46 8.16 9.58
C GLU A 53 -17.82 8.25 8.87
N LYS A 54 -18.76 8.94 9.51
CA LYS A 54 -20.07 9.21 8.92
C LYS A 54 -19.93 10.22 7.78
N VAL A 55 -20.71 10.02 6.72
CA VAL A 55 -20.73 10.89 5.54
C VAL A 55 -22.15 11.44 5.35
N GLU A 56 -22.30 12.77 5.41
CA GLU A 56 -23.55 13.47 5.03
C GLU A 56 -23.43 14.20 3.70
N SER A 57 -22.29 14.85 3.46
CA SER A 57 -21.98 15.48 2.18
C SER A 57 -20.47 15.54 1.96
N TRP A 58 -20.06 15.72 0.71
CA TRP A 58 -18.66 15.86 0.35
C TRP A 58 -18.47 16.74 -0.88
N GLU A 59 -17.27 17.29 -1.00
CA GLU A 59 -16.82 18.08 -2.14
C GLU A 59 -15.40 17.67 -2.53
N ILE A 60 -15.16 17.45 -3.83
CA ILE A 60 -13.81 17.26 -4.35
C ILE A 60 -13.19 18.64 -4.56
N VAL A 61 -12.22 18.97 -3.71
CA VAL A 61 -11.56 20.28 -3.69
C VAL A 61 -10.43 20.34 -4.72
N GLU A 62 -9.67 19.25 -4.84
CA GLU A 62 -8.50 19.20 -5.71
C GLU A 62 -8.35 17.81 -6.34
N VAL A 63 -7.93 17.80 -7.59
CA VAL A 63 -7.54 16.58 -8.31
C VAL A 63 -6.07 16.74 -8.68
N GLY A 64 -5.21 15.96 -8.05
CA GLY A 64 -3.78 15.95 -8.30
C GLY A 64 -3.41 15.42 -9.69
N ALA A 65 -2.17 15.67 -10.10
CA ALA A 65 -1.62 15.14 -11.34
C ALA A 65 -1.60 13.61 -11.34
N GLU A 66 -1.80 13.03 -12.53
CA GLU A 66 -1.67 11.59 -12.74
C GLU A 66 -0.18 11.21 -12.72
N SER A 67 0.14 10.14 -12.00
CA SER A 67 1.45 9.49 -12.00
C SER A 67 1.35 8.12 -12.67
N THR A 68 2.41 7.68 -13.33
CA THR A 68 2.50 6.33 -13.90
C THR A 68 3.73 5.62 -13.33
N GLU A 69 3.53 4.40 -12.84
CA GLU A 69 4.59 3.53 -12.33
C GLU A 69 4.46 2.11 -12.90
N PRO A 70 5.56 1.36 -13.05
CA PRO A 70 5.47 -0.03 -13.51
C PRO A 70 4.78 -0.91 -12.46
N PHE A 71 4.02 -1.92 -12.93
CA PHE A 71 3.42 -2.91 -12.04
C PHE A 71 4.47 -3.88 -11.50
N ALA A 72 4.81 -3.73 -10.22
CA ALA A 72 5.99 -4.36 -9.60
C ALA A 72 5.70 -5.71 -8.89
N LEU A 73 4.60 -6.39 -9.17
CA LEU A 73 4.25 -7.61 -8.41
C LEU A 73 5.27 -8.74 -8.59
N ALA A 74 5.80 -8.93 -9.81
CA ALA A 74 6.84 -9.92 -10.07
C ALA A 74 8.12 -9.65 -9.28
N GLU A 75 8.56 -8.39 -9.27
CA GLU A 75 9.74 -7.95 -8.50
C GLU A 75 9.55 -8.19 -7.00
N LEU A 76 8.37 -7.87 -6.46
CA LEU A 76 8.07 -8.10 -5.04
C LEU A 76 8.05 -9.60 -4.69
N ASP A 77 7.51 -10.46 -5.56
CA ASP A 77 7.53 -11.91 -5.36
C ASP A 77 8.96 -12.47 -5.42
N ASP A 78 9.81 -11.97 -6.33
CA ASP A 78 11.23 -12.35 -6.40
C ASP A 78 12.02 -11.90 -5.15
N LYS A 79 11.75 -10.68 -4.68
CA LYS A 79 12.31 -10.16 -3.42
C LYS A 79 11.88 -11.03 -2.24
N ARG A 80 10.61 -11.45 -2.19
CA ARG A 80 10.09 -12.35 -1.14
C ARG A 80 10.76 -13.72 -1.19
N ALA A 81 10.95 -14.27 -2.37
CA ALA A 81 11.63 -15.56 -2.54
C ALA A 81 13.09 -15.48 -2.07
N THR A 82 13.77 -14.37 -2.37
CA THR A 82 15.15 -14.13 -1.93
C THR A 82 15.24 -14.01 -0.41
N LEU A 83 14.40 -13.16 0.19
CA LEU A 83 14.34 -13.01 1.64
C LEU A 83 13.98 -14.31 2.35
N SER A 84 13.11 -15.14 1.77
CA SER A 84 12.79 -16.46 2.31
C SER A 84 13.99 -17.40 2.35
N ARG A 85 14.89 -17.33 1.35
CA ARG A 85 16.13 -18.13 1.34
C ARG A 85 17.11 -17.63 2.38
N GLU A 86 17.28 -16.31 2.47
CA GLU A 86 18.16 -15.67 3.46
C GLU A 86 17.72 -15.99 4.90
N ARG A 87 16.42 -15.86 5.19
CA ARG A 87 15.86 -16.23 6.51
C ARG A 87 16.11 -17.69 6.85
N ARG A 88 15.93 -18.60 5.87
CA ARG A 88 16.21 -20.02 6.10
C ARG A 88 17.68 -20.25 6.47
N LEU A 89 18.62 -19.59 5.79
CA LEU A 89 20.04 -19.68 6.11
C LEU A 89 20.35 -19.13 7.52
N VAL A 90 19.72 -18.02 7.92
CA VAL A 90 19.86 -17.46 9.27
C VAL A 90 19.32 -18.44 10.32
N THR A 91 18.15 -19.04 10.09
CA THR A 91 17.60 -20.07 10.98
C THR A 91 18.54 -21.27 11.10
N GLU A 92 19.02 -21.81 9.98
CA GLU A 92 19.98 -22.93 9.97
C GLU A 92 21.26 -22.57 10.74
N GLN A 93 21.82 -21.37 10.54
CA GLN A 93 23.00 -20.90 11.27
C GLN A 93 22.75 -20.75 12.78
N ASN A 94 21.55 -20.31 13.16
CA ASN A 94 21.15 -20.21 14.56
C ASN A 94 20.98 -21.60 15.18
N ASP A 95 20.35 -22.55 14.48
CA ASP A 95 20.21 -23.92 14.94
C ASP A 95 21.57 -24.60 15.15
N TYR A 96 22.52 -24.42 14.23
CA TYR A 96 23.90 -24.90 14.41
C TYR A 96 24.59 -24.24 15.59
N PHE A 97 24.46 -22.92 15.75
CA PHE A 97 25.04 -22.21 16.89
C PHE A 97 24.52 -22.73 18.22
N LEU A 98 23.20 -22.95 18.33
CA LEU A 98 22.57 -23.52 19.52
C LEU A 98 23.01 -24.97 19.77
N GLN A 99 23.19 -25.77 18.72
CA GLN A 99 23.69 -27.13 18.85
C GLN A 99 25.13 -27.17 19.37
N ASP A 100 25.99 -26.29 18.88
CA ASP A 100 27.40 -26.19 19.30
C ASP A 100 27.54 -25.64 20.73
N HIS A 101 26.57 -24.83 21.19
CA HIS A 101 26.55 -24.19 22.51
C HIS A 101 25.40 -24.68 23.38
N LYS A 102 25.03 -25.96 23.26
CA LYS A 102 23.84 -26.52 23.90
C LYS A 102 23.78 -26.25 25.41
N ASP A 103 24.86 -26.53 26.13
CA ASP A 103 24.89 -26.38 27.59
C ASP A 103 24.74 -24.91 28.01
N ALA A 104 25.40 -23.99 27.29
CA ALA A 104 25.27 -22.55 27.51
C ALA A 104 23.85 -22.06 27.20
N PHE A 105 23.22 -22.58 26.15
CA PHE A 105 21.84 -22.24 25.83
C PHE A 105 20.84 -22.74 26.89
N GLU A 106 21.01 -23.97 27.40
CA GLU A 106 20.17 -24.52 28.47
C GLU A 106 20.30 -23.69 29.77
N GLU A 107 21.53 -23.28 30.12
CA GLU A 107 21.77 -22.37 31.24
C GLU A 107 21.12 -20.99 31.02
N TYR A 108 21.28 -20.44 29.82
CA TYR A 108 20.68 -19.17 29.42
C TYR A 108 19.15 -19.20 29.54
N GLU A 109 18.48 -20.20 28.96
CA GLU A 109 17.02 -20.34 29.04
C GLU A 109 16.53 -20.54 30.47
N ALA A 110 17.21 -21.40 31.25
CA ALA A 110 16.82 -21.65 32.63
C ALA A 110 16.86 -20.37 33.48
N LYS A 111 17.89 -19.55 33.31
CA LYS A 111 18.05 -18.30 34.04
C LYS A 111 17.13 -17.19 33.56
N THR A 112 17.05 -16.95 32.25
CA THR A 112 16.24 -15.86 31.69
C THR A 112 14.74 -16.10 31.80
N LYS A 113 14.31 -17.35 31.95
CA LYS A 113 12.91 -17.69 32.24
C LYS A 113 12.44 -17.16 33.60
N ASP A 114 13.30 -17.24 34.61
CA ASP A 114 12.98 -16.82 35.99
C ASP A 114 13.39 -15.35 36.23
N GLU A 115 14.48 -14.90 35.60
CA GLU A 115 15.03 -13.55 35.71
C GLU A 115 15.37 -13.00 34.29
N PRO A 116 14.39 -12.37 33.59
CA PRO A 116 14.57 -11.91 32.21
C PRO A 116 15.69 -10.89 32.01
N ASP A 117 15.98 -10.10 33.05
CA ASP A 117 17.00 -9.04 33.05
C ASP A 117 18.34 -9.51 33.68
N TYR A 118 18.55 -10.82 33.81
CA TYR A 118 19.78 -11.36 34.40
C TYR A 118 21.00 -11.06 33.52
N GLU A 119 22.01 -10.43 34.11
CA GLU A 119 23.29 -10.15 33.46
C GLU A 119 24.27 -11.31 33.71
N PHE A 120 24.60 -12.03 32.65
CA PHE A 120 25.62 -13.08 32.72
C PHE A 120 27.03 -12.46 32.78
N SER A 121 28.01 -13.24 33.24
CA SER A 121 29.42 -12.83 33.28
C SER A 121 30.33 -13.90 32.68
N GLY A 122 31.54 -13.51 32.26
CA GLY A 122 32.50 -14.42 31.64
C GLY A 122 32.03 -14.96 30.28
N GLU A 123 32.33 -16.22 29.99
CA GLU A 123 31.98 -16.88 28.72
C GLU A 123 30.46 -16.88 28.45
N MET A 124 29.64 -16.95 29.50
CA MET A 124 28.18 -16.87 29.38
C MET A 124 27.69 -15.48 28.94
N ALA A 125 28.41 -14.41 29.27
CA ALA A 125 28.09 -13.07 28.77
C ALA A 125 28.38 -12.93 27.26
N GLU A 126 29.46 -13.57 26.78
CA GLU A 126 29.80 -13.61 25.36
C GLU A 126 28.75 -14.41 24.58
N PHE A 127 28.34 -15.58 25.10
CA PHE A 127 27.25 -16.37 24.53
C PHE A 127 25.94 -15.58 24.49
N GLN A 128 25.53 -14.97 25.60
CA GLN A 128 24.32 -14.15 25.68
C GLN A 128 24.32 -13.09 24.58
N LYS A 129 25.40 -12.31 24.50
CA LYS A 129 25.51 -11.23 23.53
C LYS A 129 25.41 -11.74 22.08
N GLU A 130 26.15 -12.79 21.74
CA GLU A 130 26.09 -13.35 20.38
C GLU A 130 24.68 -13.90 20.06
N TRP A 131 24.06 -14.58 21.03
CA TRP A 131 22.72 -15.14 20.86
C TRP A 131 21.66 -14.05 20.68
N GLU A 132 21.72 -12.97 21.44
CA GLU A 132 20.82 -11.82 21.32
C GLU A 132 21.00 -11.09 19.99
N GLU A 133 22.25 -10.90 19.53
CA GLU A 133 22.53 -10.33 18.21
C GLU A 133 21.95 -11.19 17.07
N ARG A 134 22.08 -12.52 17.18
CA ARG A 134 21.51 -13.48 16.22
C ARG A 134 19.99 -13.45 16.20
N ARG A 135 19.36 -13.43 17.39
CA ARG A 135 17.91 -13.32 17.53
C ARG A 135 17.38 -12.00 16.96
N SER A 136 18.04 -10.89 17.28
CA SER A 136 17.67 -9.58 16.75
C SER A 136 17.72 -9.52 15.22
N LYS A 137 18.75 -10.11 14.60
CA LYS A 137 18.84 -10.24 13.13
C LYS A 137 17.71 -11.08 12.55
N GLN A 138 17.35 -12.19 13.20
CA GLN A 138 16.22 -13.03 12.77
C GLN A 138 14.90 -12.27 12.88
N GLU A 139 14.65 -11.58 14.00
CA GLU A 139 13.45 -10.77 14.22
C GLU A 139 13.32 -9.60 13.22
N GLU A 140 14.43 -8.94 12.87
CA GLU A 140 14.44 -7.93 11.81
C GLU A 140 14.07 -8.54 10.46
N GLY A 141 14.68 -9.67 10.10
CA GLY A 141 14.34 -10.40 8.86
C GLY A 141 12.86 -10.82 8.80
N ASP A 142 12.31 -11.25 9.92
CA ASP A 142 10.89 -11.63 10.07
C ASP A 142 9.97 -10.42 9.90
N ARG A 143 10.30 -9.28 10.52
CA ARG A 143 9.55 -8.02 10.36
C ARG A 143 9.54 -7.56 8.91
N VAL A 144 10.69 -7.58 8.23
CA VAL A 144 10.79 -7.24 6.80
C VAL A 144 9.95 -8.19 5.96
N ALA A 145 9.95 -9.50 6.26
CA ALA A 145 9.17 -10.49 5.52
C ALA A 145 7.66 -10.29 5.69
N ILE A 146 7.21 -9.94 6.89
CA ILE A 146 5.81 -9.58 7.15
C ILE A 146 5.42 -8.33 6.37
N GLY A 147 6.24 -7.28 6.42
CA GLY A 147 6.03 -6.04 5.67
C GLY A 147 5.87 -6.29 4.17
N LEU A 148 6.79 -7.05 3.58
CA LEU A 148 6.77 -7.41 2.16
C LEU A 148 5.54 -8.28 1.79
N GLY A 149 5.16 -9.22 2.67
CA GLY A 149 3.95 -10.02 2.49
C GLY A 149 2.68 -9.18 2.47
N ASN A 150 2.60 -8.19 3.35
CA ASN A 150 1.48 -7.23 3.40
C ASN A 150 1.45 -6.34 2.16
N GLU A 151 2.60 -5.86 1.69
CA GLU A 151 2.72 -5.06 0.46
C GLU A 151 2.22 -5.84 -0.77
N ILE A 152 2.69 -7.08 -0.95
CA ILE A 152 2.22 -7.97 -2.02
C ILE A 152 0.71 -8.19 -1.94
N SER A 153 0.18 -8.44 -0.74
CA SER A 153 -1.25 -8.67 -0.52
C SER A 153 -2.09 -7.44 -0.87
N ARG A 154 -1.66 -6.25 -0.45
CA ARG A 154 -2.32 -4.97 -0.80
C ARG A 154 -2.29 -4.72 -2.29
N LEU A 155 -1.14 -4.90 -2.94
CA LEU A 155 -0.99 -4.69 -4.37
C LEU A 155 -1.89 -5.65 -5.18
N ARG A 156 -1.91 -6.95 -4.81
CA ARG A 156 -2.79 -7.94 -5.44
C ARG A 156 -4.26 -7.62 -5.24
N SER A 157 -4.65 -7.21 -4.04
CA SER A 157 -6.03 -6.83 -3.74
C SER A 157 -6.47 -5.61 -4.56
N ALA A 158 -5.64 -4.56 -4.61
CA ALA A 158 -5.93 -3.35 -5.38
C ALA A 158 -5.99 -3.64 -6.88
N ALA A 159 -5.01 -4.39 -7.41
CA ALA A 159 -5.01 -4.78 -8.82
C ALA A 159 -6.23 -5.64 -9.14
N GLY A 160 -6.53 -6.65 -8.33
CA GLY A 160 -7.68 -7.53 -8.54
C GLY A 160 -9.01 -6.80 -8.50
N LEU A 161 -9.17 -5.81 -7.61
CA LEU A 161 -10.34 -4.95 -7.57
C LEU A 161 -10.45 -4.06 -8.82
N SER A 162 -9.32 -3.57 -9.34
CA SER A 162 -9.24 -2.72 -10.52
C SER A 162 -9.57 -3.47 -11.81
N VAL A 163 -9.11 -4.71 -11.97
CA VAL A 163 -9.33 -5.48 -13.22
C VAL A 163 -10.40 -6.57 -13.10
N ASN A 164 -11.01 -6.73 -11.91
CA ASN A 164 -12.03 -7.72 -11.59
C ASN A 164 -11.62 -9.17 -11.90
N VAL A 165 -10.34 -9.50 -11.70
CA VAL A 165 -9.79 -10.86 -11.84
C VAL A 165 -8.74 -11.11 -10.76
N SER A 166 -8.46 -12.37 -10.45
CA SER A 166 -7.34 -12.71 -9.56
C SER A 166 -6.00 -12.42 -10.24
N VAL A 167 -5.18 -11.56 -9.61
CA VAL A 167 -3.89 -11.09 -10.13
C VAL A 167 -2.74 -11.85 -9.47
N ASN A 168 -1.75 -12.23 -10.27
CA ASN A 168 -0.55 -12.95 -9.84
C ASN A 168 0.71 -12.38 -10.53
N ALA A 169 1.89 -12.93 -10.21
CA ALA A 169 3.19 -12.47 -10.70
C ALA A 169 3.35 -12.45 -12.23
N LYS A 170 2.50 -13.15 -12.99
CA LYS A 170 2.56 -13.21 -14.45
C LYS A 170 1.92 -12.00 -15.13
N PHE A 171 1.26 -11.13 -14.35
CA PHE A 171 0.75 -9.88 -14.86
C PHE A 171 1.87 -8.85 -14.96
N VAL A 172 1.88 -8.12 -16.07
CA VAL A 172 2.81 -7.01 -16.34
C VAL A 172 2.04 -5.81 -16.84
N GLY A 173 2.61 -4.60 -16.69
CA GLY A 173 2.00 -3.39 -17.21
C GLY A 173 2.28 -2.18 -16.32
N GLU A 174 1.33 -1.26 -16.29
CA GLU A 174 1.47 0.04 -15.64
C GLU A 174 0.35 0.27 -14.62
N VAL A 175 0.69 1.01 -13.57
CA VAL A 175 -0.22 1.50 -12.55
C VAL A 175 -0.29 3.01 -12.68
N PHE A 176 -1.50 3.50 -12.89
CA PHE A 176 -1.80 4.92 -12.87
C PHE A 176 -2.23 5.30 -11.46
N GLY A 177 -1.68 6.38 -10.94
CA GLY A 177 -1.96 6.89 -9.60
C GLY A 177 -2.49 8.30 -9.65
N LYS A 178 -3.42 8.63 -8.78
CA LYS A 178 -3.94 9.99 -8.62
C LYS A 178 -4.29 10.25 -7.17
N LYS A 179 -4.11 11.49 -6.71
CA LYS A 179 -4.54 11.94 -5.39
C LYS A 179 -5.69 12.91 -5.54
N LEU A 180 -6.78 12.70 -4.79
CA LEU A 180 -7.91 13.62 -4.72
C LEU A 180 -8.00 14.17 -3.31
N THR A 181 -8.10 15.49 -3.18
CA THR A 181 -8.37 16.14 -1.89
C THR A 181 -9.86 16.41 -1.80
N LEU A 182 -10.49 15.89 -0.75
CA LEU A 182 -11.91 16.00 -0.50
C LEU A 182 -12.17 16.71 0.82
N ARG A 183 -13.26 17.45 0.88
CA ARG A 183 -13.88 17.82 2.15
C ARG A 183 -15.10 16.95 2.38
N VAL A 184 -15.18 16.34 3.55
CA VAL A 184 -16.27 15.45 3.96
C VAL A 184 -16.89 16.01 5.22
N ASN A 185 -18.22 16.10 5.24
CA ASN A 185 -19.00 16.60 6.37
C ASN A 185 -19.81 15.45 6.98
N ASP A 186 -19.73 15.29 8.30
CA ASP A 186 -20.41 14.23 9.07
C ASP A 186 -21.78 14.65 9.68
N GLY A 187 -22.19 15.89 9.41
CA GLY A 187 -23.35 16.60 9.94
C GLY A 187 -23.03 17.61 11.04
N SER A 188 -21.81 17.58 11.56
CA SER A 188 -21.37 18.45 12.67
C SER A 188 -20.04 19.13 12.39
N THR A 189 -19.12 18.42 11.73
CA THR A 189 -17.78 18.89 11.42
C THR A 189 -17.44 18.58 9.97
N GLU A 190 -16.64 19.46 9.37
CA GLU A 190 -16.07 19.29 8.05
C GLU A 190 -14.59 18.96 8.20
N LYS A 191 -14.15 17.85 7.59
CA LYS A 191 -12.77 17.39 7.59
C LYS A 191 -12.26 17.27 6.16
N THR A 192 -10.98 17.57 5.99
CA THR A 192 -10.31 17.40 4.70
C THR A 192 -9.57 16.06 4.69
N HIS A 193 -9.80 15.27 3.65
CA HIS A 193 -9.18 13.97 3.43
C HIS A 193 -8.47 13.92 2.08
N THR A 194 -7.39 13.15 1.99
CA THR A 194 -6.69 12.84 0.75
C THR A 194 -6.90 11.38 0.37
N PHE A 195 -7.63 11.17 -0.72
CA PHE A 195 -7.88 9.86 -1.29
C PHE A 195 -6.81 9.55 -2.33
N THR A 196 -6.15 8.40 -2.22
CA THR A 196 -5.25 7.88 -3.26
C THR A 196 -5.99 6.87 -4.09
N LEU A 197 -6.09 7.12 -5.38
CA LEU A 197 -6.69 6.24 -6.36
C LEU A 197 -5.60 5.59 -7.20
N ARG A 198 -5.84 4.32 -7.56
CA ARG A 198 -4.99 3.58 -8.50
C ARG A 198 -5.82 2.91 -9.58
N LYS A 199 -5.29 2.85 -10.80
CA LYS A 199 -5.86 2.11 -11.93
C LYS A 199 -4.77 1.23 -12.53
N PHE A 200 -5.08 -0.05 -12.71
CA PHE A 200 -4.12 -1.05 -13.15
C PHE A 200 -4.37 -1.40 -14.61
N ASN A 201 -3.45 -1.00 -15.49
CA ASN A 201 -3.44 -1.39 -16.90
C ASN A 201 -2.43 -2.52 -17.06
N ILE A 202 -2.89 -3.74 -16.75
CA ILE A 202 -2.05 -4.93 -16.68
C ILE A 202 -2.53 -6.03 -17.63
N VAL A 203 -1.60 -6.86 -18.08
CA VAL A 203 -1.83 -7.97 -19.01
C VAL A 203 -1.33 -9.28 -18.40
N ASP A 204 -2.16 -10.32 -18.41
CA ASP A 204 -1.76 -11.68 -18.06
C ASP A 204 -0.93 -12.28 -19.19
N THR A 205 0.38 -12.39 -19.00
CA THR A 205 1.30 -12.91 -20.02
C THR A 205 1.09 -14.40 -20.33
N THR A 206 0.47 -15.18 -19.43
CA THR A 206 0.21 -16.61 -19.65
C THR A 206 -1.03 -16.83 -20.51
N ARG A 207 -2.08 -16.03 -20.29
CA ARG A 207 -3.37 -16.14 -21.00
C ARG A 207 -3.54 -15.14 -22.13
N ASN A 208 -2.58 -14.22 -22.29
CA ASN A 208 -2.66 -13.07 -23.19
C ASN A 208 -3.97 -12.28 -23.00
N LEU A 209 -4.38 -12.10 -21.74
CA LEU A 209 -5.61 -11.41 -21.35
C LEU A 209 -5.27 -10.00 -20.87
N SER A 210 -5.88 -8.98 -21.47
CA SER A 210 -5.76 -7.58 -21.05
C SER A 210 -7.09 -7.08 -20.50
N PRO A 211 -7.41 -7.34 -19.21
CA PRO A 211 -8.65 -6.86 -18.61
C PRO A 211 -8.65 -5.32 -18.55
N ILE A 212 -9.86 -4.73 -18.54
CA ILE A 212 -10.03 -3.28 -18.47
C ILE A 212 -9.87 -2.87 -17.00
N GLY A 213 -8.85 -2.05 -16.71
CA GLY A 213 -8.66 -1.46 -15.40
C GLY A 213 -9.67 -0.35 -15.11
N ARG A 214 -10.24 -0.35 -13.90
CA ARG A 214 -11.00 0.78 -13.32
C ARG A 214 -10.22 1.41 -12.17
N TRP A 215 -10.53 2.66 -11.86
CA TRP A 215 -9.98 3.31 -10.68
C TRP A 215 -10.50 2.63 -9.41
N VAL A 216 -9.64 2.46 -8.43
CA VAL A 216 -9.97 1.95 -7.09
C VAL A 216 -9.30 2.81 -6.04
N ILE A 217 -9.92 2.95 -4.88
CA ILE A 217 -9.37 3.68 -3.74
C ILE A 217 -8.42 2.75 -2.99
N THR A 218 -7.18 3.18 -2.85
CA THR A 218 -6.13 2.39 -2.18
C THR A 218 -5.65 2.96 -0.87
N ASP A 219 -5.95 4.22 -0.61
CA ASP A 219 -5.60 4.88 0.65
C ASP A 219 -6.50 6.09 0.91
N ILE A 220 -6.72 6.40 2.19
CA ILE A 220 -7.46 7.57 2.66
C ILE A 220 -6.72 8.13 3.88
N ASN A 221 -6.27 9.39 3.80
CA ASN A 221 -5.59 10.09 4.90
C ASN A 221 -6.36 11.34 5.30
#